data_AF-A0A4Q1SR12-F1
#
_entry.id   AF-A0A4Q1SR12-F1
#
_cell.length_a   1.000
_cell.length_b   1.000
_cell.length_c   1.000
_cell.angle_alpha   90.00
_cell.angle_beta   90.00
_cell.angle_gamma   90.00
#
_symmetry.space_group_name_H-M   'P 1'
#
loop_
_entity.id
_entity.type
_entity.pdbx_description
1 polymer ?
#
loop_
_entity_poly.entity_id
_entity_poly.type
_entity_poly.pdbx_seq_one_letter_code
_entity_poly.pdbx_strand_id
1 'polypeptide(L)'
;MADITEQLSLFGGEEEPRTKKEEKVKVVEKPQLPKVEVVADSKQTFLQPHYSSRVDHLLDEGITSAREMAEKLIKQFGATEDRYLSGKPRLYASVCRYLDHRSDIKIVESKEDKSDRVYERIVTNR
;
A
#
# COMPACT_ATOMS: atom_id res chain seq x y z
N MET A 1 59.67 38.65 3.00
CA MET A 1 59.69 37.30 2.43
C MET A 1 58.28 36.75 2.60
N ALA A 2 57.59 36.60 1.47
CA ALA A 2 56.26 36.01 1.39
C ALA A 2 56.38 34.48 1.48
N ASP A 3 55.40 33.81 2.10
CA ASP A 3 54.60 32.82 1.36
C ASP A 3 53.33 32.48 2.15
N ILE A 4 52.20 32.73 1.49
CA ILE A 4 50.84 32.47 1.93
C ILE A 4 50.25 31.60 0.82
N THR A 5 50.22 30.28 0.99
CA THR A 5 49.47 29.38 0.09
C THR A 5 49.14 28.10 0.86
N GLU A 6 47.87 27.92 1.23
CA GLU A 6 46.95 26.97 0.57
C GLU A 6 47.00 25.56 1.18
N GLN A 7 46.09 25.30 2.12
CA GLN A 7 45.54 23.96 2.33
C GLN A 7 44.02 24.06 2.48
N LEU A 8 43.38 24.37 1.36
CA LEU A 8 41.96 24.13 1.09
C LEU A 8 41.83 22.78 0.37
N SER A 9 40.67 22.15 0.53
CA SER A 9 40.12 21.07 -0.33
C SER A 9 40.42 19.63 0.09
N LEU A 10 39.68 19.14 1.08
CA LEU A 10 39.40 17.70 1.24
C LEU A 10 37.88 17.43 1.37
N PHE A 11 37.09 18.12 0.56
CA PHE A 11 35.72 17.72 0.23
C PHE A 11 35.71 17.26 -1.23
N GLY A 12 36.07 16.00 -1.45
CA GLY A 12 35.90 15.33 -2.74
C GLY A 12 34.45 14.94 -2.90
N GLY A 13 33.66 15.82 -3.50
CA GLY A 13 32.40 15.45 -4.12
C GLY A 13 32.67 14.82 -5.47
N GLU A 14 32.25 13.57 -5.64
CA GLU A 14 32.05 12.96 -6.96
C GLU A 14 30.65 12.34 -6.95
N GLU A 15 29.67 13.18 -7.27
CA GLU A 15 28.41 12.73 -7.87
C GLU A 15 28.68 12.38 -9.32
N GLU A 16 28.48 11.11 -9.71
CA GLU A 16 28.14 10.68 -11.08
C GLU A 16 27.63 9.22 -11.02
N PRO A 17 26.96 8.68 -12.05
CA PRO A 17 25.72 9.18 -12.63
C PRO A 17 24.62 8.08 -12.64
N ARG A 18 23.36 8.53 -12.71
CA ARG A 18 22.18 7.68 -12.89
C ARG A 18 22.23 6.94 -14.23
N THR A 19 22.62 5.67 -14.23
CA THR A 19 22.38 4.79 -15.38
C THR A 19 20.93 4.32 -15.38
N LYS A 20 20.12 4.93 -16.26
CA LYS A 20 18.87 4.35 -16.77
C LYS A 20 19.23 3.05 -17.48
N LYS A 21 18.75 1.92 -16.98
CA LYS A 21 18.61 0.70 -17.79
C LYS A 21 17.14 0.53 -18.10
N GLU A 22 16.81 0.87 -19.34
CA GLU A 22 15.64 0.36 -20.05
C GLU A 22 15.81 -1.15 -20.18
N GLU A 23 15.00 -1.92 -19.45
CA GLU A 23 14.84 -3.34 -19.74
C GLU A 23 13.38 -3.63 -20.07
N LYS A 24 13.23 -4.28 -21.21
CA LYS A 24 12.02 -4.42 -22.00
C LYS A 24 10.94 -5.15 -21.21
N VAL A 25 9.81 -4.46 -21.04
CA VAL A 25 8.54 -5.05 -20.62
C VAL A 25 8.13 -6.09 -21.67
N LYS A 26 8.35 -7.37 -21.35
CA LYS A 26 7.68 -8.48 -22.04
C LYS A 26 6.24 -8.50 -21.56
N VAL A 27 5.37 -8.11 -22.48
CA VAL A 27 3.92 -8.32 -22.46
C VAL A 27 3.66 -9.80 -22.17
N VAL A 28 3.11 -10.09 -20.98
CA VAL A 28 2.50 -11.39 -20.66
C VAL A 28 1.04 -11.11 -20.30
N GLU A 29 0.18 -11.90 -20.90
CA GLU A 29 -1.25 -11.70 -21.07
C GLU A 29 -2.03 -11.39 -19.79
N LYS A 30 -2.95 -10.44 -19.98
CA LYS A 30 -4.07 -10.12 -19.09
C LYS A 30 -4.93 -11.36 -18.81
N PRO A 31 -5.23 -11.70 -17.55
CA PRO A 31 -6.52 -12.26 -17.22
C PRO A 31 -7.53 -11.12 -17.19
N GLN A 32 -8.44 -11.11 -18.17
CA GLN A 32 -9.55 -10.17 -18.26
C GLN A 32 -10.47 -10.36 -17.06
N LEU A 33 -10.50 -9.38 -16.15
CA LEU A 33 -11.52 -9.28 -15.11
C LEU A 33 -12.84 -8.79 -15.73
N PRO A 34 -13.98 -9.38 -15.36
CA PRO A 34 -15.28 -9.01 -15.89
C PRO A 34 -15.62 -7.56 -15.50
N LYS A 35 -16.11 -6.81 -16.49
CA LYS A 35 -16.69 -5.46 -16.31
C LYS A 35 -17.93 -5.59 -15.44
N VAL A 36 -17.83 -5.20 -14.18
CA VAL A 36 -18.99 -5.01 -13.31
C VAL A 36 -19.27 -3.51 -13.25
N GLU A 37 -20.51 -3.18 -13.58
CA GLU A 37 -21.00 -1.83 -13.82
C GLU A 37 -20.91 -0.97 -12.56
N VAL A 38 -20.44 0.25 -12.77
CA VAL A 38 -20.12 1.24 -11.76
C VAL A 38 -21.41 1.92 -11.32
N VAL A 39 -21.82 1.71 -10.07
CA VAL A 39 -22.88 2.52 -9.46
C VAL A 39 -22.43 3.04 -8.10
N ALA A 40 -22.56 4.35 -7.98
CA ALA A 40 -22.59 5.19 -6.78
C ALA A 40 -21.26 5.60 -6.11
N ASP A 41 -21.07 6.91 -6.18
CA ASP A 41 -20.32 7.80 -5.30
C ASP A 41 -18.81 7.88 -5.45
N SER A 42 -18.44 8.91 -6.22
CA SER A 42 -17.22 9.70 -6.23
C SER A 42 -16.57 9.84 -4.85
N LYS A 43 -15.87 8.80 -4.39
CA LYS A 43 -15.01 8.85 -3.22
C LYS A 43 -13.62 8.44 -3.65
N GLN A 44 -12.65 9.30 -3.36
CA GLN A 44 -11.22 9.11 -3.66
C GLN A 44 -10.83 7.63 -3.53
N THR A 45 -10.44 6.99 -4.62
CA THR A 45 -10.04 5.58 -4.62
C THR A 45 -8.67 5.45 -3.95
N PHE A 46 -8.66 5.27 -2.63
CA PHE A 46 -7.45 5.05 -1.84
C PHE A 46 -6.81 3.68 -2.10
N LEU A 47 -7.61 2.77 -2.64
CA LEU A 47 -7.26 1.41 -3.00
C LEU A 47 -7.75 1.16 -4.43
N GLN A 48 -7.01 0.35 -5.19
CA GLN A 48 -7.43 0.00 -6.55
C GLN A 48 -8.79 -0.73 -6.52
N PRO A 49 -9.69 -0.48 -7.49
CA PRO A 49 -11.06 -1.02 -7.47
C PRO A 49 -11.12 -2.55 -7.40
N HIS A 50 -10.14 -3.24 -7.97
CA HIS A 50 -10.08 -4.71 -7.91
C HIS A 50 -9.67 -5.24 -6.53
N TYR A 51 -9.00 -4.45 -5.70
CA TYR A 51 -8.66 -4.85 -4.33
C TYR A 51 -9.75 -4.48 -3.33
N SER A 52 -10.54 -3.42 -3.56
CA SER A 52 -11.64 -3.06 -2.65
C SER A 52 -12.67 -4.17 -2.53
N SER A 53 -13.14 -4.74 -3.65
CA SER A 53 -14.07 -5.88 -3.61
C SER A 53 -13.47 -7.10 -2.90
N ARG A 54 -12.16 -7.30 -2.97
CA ARG A 54 -11.49 -8.40 -2.26
C ARG A 54 -11.39 -8.15 -0.77
N VAL A 55 -11.11 -6.91 -0.35
CA VAL A 55 -11.18 -6.52 1.06
C VAL A 55 -12.58 -6.77 1.61
N ASP A 56 -13.62 -6.48 0.82
CA ASP A 56 -15.01 -6.71 1.23
C ASP A 56 -15.28 -8.20 1.45
N HIS A 57 -14.87 -9.06 0.52
CA HIS A 57 -14.96 -10.51 0.67
C HIS A 57 -14.17 -11.02 1.88
N LEU A 58 -12.97 -10.50 2.13
CA LEU A 58 -12.16 -10.89 3.30
C LEU A 58 -12.85 -10.50 4.61
N LEU A 59 -13.54 -9.36 4.65
CA LEU A 59 -14.38 -8.98 5.79
C LEU A 59 -15.58 -9.90 5.96
N ASP A 60 -16.21 -10.34 4.86
CA ASP A 60 -17.31 -11.31 4.90
C ASP A 60 -16.85 -12.71 5.35
N GLU A 61 -15.59 -13.07 5.08
CA GLU A 61 -14.93 -14.27 5.63
C GLU A 61 -14.58 -14.14 7.13
N GLY A 62 -14.81 -12.98 7.73
CA GLY A 62 -14.54 -12.71 9.14
C GLY A 62 -13.10 -12.29 9.45
N ILE A 63 -12.32 -11.92 8.42
CA ILE A 63 -10.96 -11.41 8.62
C ILE A 63 -11.08 -9.94 9.00
N THR A 64 -10.65 -9.60 10.20
CA THR A 64 -10.82 -8.26 10.77
C THR A 64 -9.50 -7.48 10.84
N SER A 65 -8.35 -8.15 10.80
CA SER A 65 -7.03 -7.52 10.79
C SER A 65 -6.70 -6.91 9.43
N ALA A 66 -6.45 -5.60 9.37
CA ALA A 66 -6.02 -4.96 8.12
C ALA A 66 -4.65 -5.44 7.65
N ARG A 67 -3.74 -5.81 8.56
CA ARG A 67 -2.46 -6.40 8.19
C ARG A 67 -2.65 -7.76 7.54
N GLU A 68 -3.49 -8.61 8.12
CA GLU A 68 -3.79 -9.92 7.55
C GLU A 68 -4.47 -9.80 6.19
N MET A 69 -5.44 -8.89 6.04
CA MET A 69 -6.06 -8.59 4.74
C MET A 69 -5.00 -8.20 3.70
N ALA A 70 -4.10 -7.27 4.05
CA ALA A 70 -3.04 -6.83 3.13
C ALA A 70 -2.12 -7.98 2.71
N GLU A 71 -1.74 -8.87 3.64
CA GLU A 71 -0.93 -10.05 3.34
C GLU A 71 -1.68 -11.05 2.46
N LYS A 72 -2.98 -11.27 2.68
CA LYS A 72 -3.80 -12.13 1.80
C LYS A 72 -3.97 -11.53 0.41
N LEU A 73 -4.12 -10.20 0.30
CA LEU A 73 -4.14 -9.51 -1.00
C LEU A 73 -2.86 -9.75 -1.81
N ILE A 74 -1.70 -9.75 -1.15
CA ILE A 74 -0.42 -10.07 -1.80
C ILE A 74 -0.38 -11.55 -2.18
N LYS A 75 -0.64 -12.46 -1.23
CA LYS A 75 -0.46 -13.90 -1.41
C LYS A 75 -1.47 -14.54 -2.38
N GLN A 76 -2.74 -14.14 -2.31
CA GLN A 76 -3.83 -14.77 -3.06
C GLN A 76 -4.19 -14.02 -4.34
N PHE A 77 -4.10 -12.69 -4.31
CA PHE A 77 -4.56 -11.83 -5.41
C PHE A 77 -3.41 -11.16 -6.18
N GLY A 78 -2.16 -11.52 -5.88
CA GLY A 78 -0.98 -11.03 -6.59
C GLY A 78 -0.78 -9.53 -6.46
N ALA A 79 -1.18 -8.93 -5.33
CA ALA A 79 -0.87 -7.55 -5.06
C ALA A 79 0.64 -7.32 -4.92
N THR A 80 1.06 -6.07 -5.14
CA THR A 80 2.47 -5.70 -5.08
C THR A 80 3.07 -6.08 -3.74
N GLU A 81 4.15 -6.86 -3.77
CA GLU A 81 4.89 -7.30 -2.58
C GLU A 81 5.81 -6.20 -2.01
N ASP A 82 5.67 -4.96 -2.48
CA ASP A 82 6.42 -3.83 -1.96
C ASP A 82 6.15 -3.67 -0.46
N ARG A 83 7.22 -3.66 0.33
CA ARG A 83 7.17 -3.47 1.79
C ARG A 83 7.90 -2.18 2.18
N TYR A 84 7.48 -1.59 3.29
CA TYR A 84 8.25 -0.55 3.96
C TYR A 84 9.49 -1.15 4.62
N LEU A 85 10.43 -0.29 5.04
CA LEU A 85 11.59 -0.69 5.85
C LEU A 85 11.20 -1.41 7.15
N SER A 86 9.99 -1.16 7.66
CA SER A 86 9.41 -1.86 8.82
C SER A 86 8.90 -3.27 8.53
N GLY A 87 8.98 -3.74 7.28
CA GLY A 87 8.48 -5.06 6.85
C GLY A 87 6.97 -5.11 6.57
N LYS A 88 6.23 -4.02 6.84
CA LYS A 88 4.79 -3.94 6.54
C LYS A 88 4.56 -3.78 5.02
N PRO A 89 3.57 -4.48 4.44
CA PRO A 89 3.13 -4.23 3.06
C PRO A 89 2.81 -2.75 2.81
N ARG A 90 3.22 -2.20 1.66
CA ARG A 90 2.80 -0.85 1.25
C ARG A 90 1.28 -0.74 1.14
N LEU A 91 0.65 -1.83 0.70
CA LEU A 91 -0.78 -1.97 0.56
C LEU A 91 -1.54 -1.80 1.89
N TYR A 92 -0.90 -2.09 3.04
CA TYR A 92 -1.53 -1.93 4.36
C TYR A 92 -2.08 -0.53 4.59
N ALA A 93 -1.33 0.51 4.17
CA ALA A 93 -1.77 1.90 4.33
C ALA A 93 -3.02 2.21 3.50
N SER A 94 -3.07 1.69 2.27
CA SER A 94 -4.23 1.81 1.38
C SER A 94 -5.45 1.07 1.92
N VAL A 95 -5.26 -0.14 2.47
CA VAL A 95 -6.35 -0.92 3.10
C VAL A 95 -6.90 -0.18 4.31
N CYS A 96 -6.04 0.28 5.23
CA CYS A 96 -6.50 1.04 6.39
C CYS A 96 -7.27 2.29 5.96
N ARG A 97 -6.73 3.05 5.01
CA ARG A 97 -7.39 4.27 4.53
C ARG A 97 -8.74 3.97 3.86
N TYR A 98 -8.84 2.90 3.10
CA TYR A 98 -10.09 2.45 2.50
C TYR A 98 -11.14 2.12 3.56
N LEU A 99 -10.75 1.38 4.60
CA LEU A 99 -11.63 1.01 5.71
C LEU A 99 -12.01 2.22 6.60
N ASP A 100 -11.07 3.14 6.84
CA ASP A 100 -11.32 4.36 7.63
C ASP A 100 -12.33 5.31 6.95
N HIS A 101 -12.45 5.30 5.63
CA HIS A 101 -13.41 6.14 4.89
C HIS A 101 -14.81 5.50 4.78
N ARG A 102 -14.96 4.27 5.24
CA ARG A 102 -16.22 3.54 5.23
C ARG A 102 -17.02 3.83 6.49
N SER A 103 -18.28 4.22 6.31
CA SER A 103 -19.20 4.51 7.42
C SER A 103 -19.85 3.26 8.01
N ASP A 104 -19.74 2.12 7.33
CA ASP A 104 -20.32 0.83 7.74
C ASP A 104 -19.34 -0.03 8.55
N ILE A 105 -18.14 0.47 8.84
CA ILE A 105 -17.08 -0.25 9.55
C ILE A 105 -16.61 0.60 10.73
N LYS A 106 -16.35 -0.06 11.86
CA LYS A 106 -15.73 0.54 13.04
C LYS A 106 -14.39 -0.12 13.33
N ILE A 107 -13.48 0.64 13.91
CA ILE A 107 -12.24 0.10 14.49
C ILE A 107 -12.59 -0.46 15.87
N VAL A 108 -12.34 -1.76 16.07
CA VAL A 108 -12.59 -2.45 17.35
C VAL A 108 -11.37 -2.34 18.23
N GLU A 109 -10.20 -2.63 17.68
CA GLU A 109 -8.94 -2.61 18.41
C GLU A 109 -7.85 -1.98 17.56
N SER A 110 -7.03 -1.15 18.20
CA SER A 110 -5.78 -0.64 17.66
C SER A 110 -4.67 -1.11 18.58
N LYS A 111 -3.75 -1.94 18.09
CA LYS A 111 -2.58 -2.33 18.90
C LYS A 111 -1.78 -1.06 19.23
N GLU A 112 -1.28 -0.96 20.46
CA GLU A 112 -0.53 0.21 20.95
C GLU A 112 0.65 0.58 20.04
N ASP A 113 1.29 -0.44 19.44
CA ASP A 113 2.39 -0.27 18.49
C ASP A 113 1.99 0.32 17.12
N LYS A 114 0.69 0.59 16.91
CA LYS A 114 0.10 0.92 15.59
C LYS A 114 0.50 -0.13 14.53
N SER A 115 0.75 -1.35 15.00
CA SER A 115 1.24 -2.47 14.20
C SER A 115 0.14 -3.10 13.39
N ASP A 116 -1.09 -3.02 13.90
CA ASP A 116 -2.28 -3.55 13.25
C ASP A 116 -3.52 -2.83 13.74
N ARG A 117 -4.55 -2.82 12.91
CA ARG A 117 -5.88 -2.28 13.20
C ARG A 117 -6.91 -3.33 12.86
N VAL A 118 -7.81 -3.56 13.82
CA VAL A 118 -8.89 -4.54 13.72
C VAL A 118 -10.18 -3.80 13.41
N TYR A 119 -10.84 -4.22 12.34
CA TYR A 119 -12.06 -3.61 11.82
C TYR A 119 -13.23 -4.59 11.90
N GLU A 120 -14.41 -4.10 12.22
CA GLU A 120 -15.63 -4.88 12.26
C GLU A 120 -16.77 -4.12 11.59
N ARG A 121 -17.62 -4.84 10.84
CA ARG A 121 -18.82 -4.23 10.24
C ARG A 121 -19.82 -3.86 11.33
N ILE A 122 -20.38 -2.67 11.21
CA ILE A 122 -21.46 -2.20 12.08
C ILE A 122 -22.75 -2.88 11.61
N VAL A 123 -23.04 -4.06 12.17
CA VAL A 123 -24.33 -4.72 11.95
C VAL A 123 -25.38 -3.89 12.67
N THR A 124 -26.02 -2.98 11.94
CA THR A 124 -27.19 -2.27 12.47
C THR A 124 -28.35 -3.25 12.39
N ASN A 125 -28.56 -4.06 13.42
CA ASN A 125 -29.78 -4.83 13.57
C ASN A 125 -30.95 -3.84 13.58
N ARG A 126 -31.72 -3.83 12.49
CA ARG A 126 -32.93 -3.04 12.32
C ARG A 126 -34.15 -3.93 12.45
#